data_AF-A0A0C3B167-F1
#
_entry.id   AF-A0A0C3B167-F1
#
_cell.length_a   1.000
_cell.length_b   1.000
_cell.length_c   1.000
_cell.angle_alpha   90.00
_cell.angle_beta   90.00
_cell.angle_gamma   90.00
#
_symmetry.space_group_name_H-M   'P 1'
#
loop_
_entity.id
_entity.type
_entity.pdbx_description
1 polymer ?
#
loop_
_entity_poly.entity_id
_entity_poly.type
_entity_poly.pdbx_seq_one_letter_code
_entity_poly.pdbx_strand_id
1 'polypeptide(L)'
;MESALVYNSKPLTTMISYHENKLPESSAIYNCPSPPNSATAMTSEQHACVSDPCFLRRLLPHPHQEHLRKAVCDIMTTNWWRQNEPEPEGVFGIFIDIIAHQQYQCVFCLMLNSRMDRAIAHCRKHLHHRPFYCNGEKCRNGPGACGSRFFTRECLTAHRKHHIITLQRQ
;
A
#
# COMPACT_ATOMS: atom_id res chain seq x y z
N MET A 1 -24.01 -61.18 17.40
CA MET A 1 -22.79 -60.55 17.91
C MET A 1 -22.40 -59.49 16.89
N GLU A 2 -23.01 -58.31 16.97
CA GLU A 2 -22.69 -57.18 16.10
C GLU A 2 -22.61 -55.94 16.99
N SER A 3 -21.38 -55.47 17.21
CA SER A 3 -21.06 -54.30 18.01
C SER A 3 -21.08 -53.07 17.11
N ALA A 4 -22.06 -52.19 17.29
CA ALA A 4 -22.09 -50.87 16.69
C ALA A 4 -21.27 -49.88 17.54
N LEU A 5 -20.17 -49.37 16.98
CA LEU A 5 -19.38 -48.30 17.59
C LEU A 5 -20.07 -46.95 17.37
N VAL A 6 -20.51 -46.34 18.47
CA VAL A 6 -21.04 -44.98 18.53
C VAL A 6 -19.88 -44.00 18.39
N TYR A 7 -19.80 -43.30 17.25
CA TYR A 7 -18.83 -42.22 17.03
C TYR A 7 -19.35 -40.93 17.66
N ASN A 8 -18.66 -40.46 18.70
CA ASN A 8 -19.02 -39.29 19.48
C ASN A 8 -18.21 -38.08 18.96
N SER A 9 -18.81 -37.27 18.09
CA SER A 9 -18.19 -36.07 17.52
C SER A 9 -18.39 -34.87 18.45
N LYS A 10 -17.38 -34.52 19.25
CA LYS A 10 -17.36 -33.24 20.00
C LYS A 10 -16.99 -32.10 19.04
N PRO A 11 -17.68 -30.95 19.05
CA PRO A 11 -17.23 -29.76 18.33
C PRO A 11 -16.06 -29.11 19.09
N LEU A 12 -14.94 -28.92 18.40
CA LEU A 12 -13.81 -28.11 18.86
C LEU A 12 -14.16 -26.64 18.65
N THR A 13 -14.75 -26.00 19.67
CA THR A 13 -14.94 -24.55 19.69
C THR A 13 -13.61 -23.89 20.04
N THR A 14 -12.82 -23.55 19.02
CA THR A 14 -11.63 -22.72 19.17
C THR A 14 -12.06 -21.28 19.46
N MET A 15 -12.04 -20.91 20.74
CA MET A 15 -12.12 -19.52 21.20
C MET A 15 -10.86 -18.78 20.72
N ILE A 16 -10.96 -18.06 19.60
CA ILE A 16 -9.95 -17.06 19.23
C ILE A 16 -10.22 -15.84 20.11
N SER A 17 -9.35 -15.63 21.11
CA SER A 17 -9.35 -14.41 21.92
C SER A 17 -8.96 -13.22 21.04
N TYR A 18 -9.94 -12.38 20.71
CA TYR A 18 -9.71 -11.09 20.07
C TYR A 18 -9.02 -10.18 21.09
N HIS A 19 -7.73 -9.91 20.89
CA HIS A 19 -7.06 -8.81 21.57
C HIS A 19 -7.64 -7.51 20.99
N GLU A 20 -8.43 -6.80 21.78
CA GLU A 20 -8.91 -5.45 21.49
C GLU A 20 -7.73 -4.47 21.44
N ASN A 21 -7.05 -4.41 20.31
CA ASN A 21 -6.21 -3.26 20.00
C ASN A 21 -7.15 -2.09 19.67
N LYS A 22 -7.30 -1.16 20.61
CA LYS A 22 -7.98 0.12 20.41
C LYS A 22 -7.48 0.77 19.11
N LEU A 23 -8.34 0.77 18.10
CA LEU A 23 -8.13 1.47 16.84
C LEU A 23 -8.01 2.97 17.15
N PRO A 24 -6.99 3.68 16.63
CA PRO A 24 -7.04 5.13 16.61
C PRO A 24 -8.18 5.57 15.67
N GLU A 25 -9.15 6.30 16.21
CA GLU A 25 -10.20 6.96 15.46
C GLU A 25 -9.54 7.91 14.44
N SER A 26 -9.49 7.46 13.18
CA SER A 26 -8.82 8.16 12.10
C SER A 26 -9.82 9.06 11.38
N SER A 27 -9.99 10.28 11.90
CA SER A 27 -10.35 11.43 11.07
C SER A 27 -9.15 11.75 10.17
N ALA A 28 -8.92 10.94 9.13
CA ALA A 28 -7.87 11.18 8.14
C ALA A 28 -8.25 12.35 7.24
N ILE A 29 -8.05 13.57 7.76
CA ILE A 29 -7.69 14.72 6.93
C ILE A 29 -6.50 14.25 6.09
N TYR A 30 -6.59 14.37 4.77
CA TYR A 30 -5.54 14.00 3.83
C TYR A 30 -4.31 14.89 4.02
N ASN A 31 -3.53 14.62 5.07
CA ASN A 31 -2.13 14.98 5.12
C ASN A 31 -1.45 14.08 4.08
N CYS A 32 -1.50 14.46 2.79
CA CYS A 32 -0.48 14.01 1.84
C CYS A 32 0.81 14.55 2.44
N PRO A 33 1.71 13.71 3.01
CA PRO A 33 3.00 14.21 3.46
C PRO A 33 3.63 14.95 2.28
N SER A 34 4.12 16.16 2.52
CA SER A 34 4.77 16.96 1.49
C SER A 34 5.75 16.07 0.73
N PRO A 35 5.70 16.05 -0.61
CA PRO A 35 6.67 15.25 -1.36
C PRO A 35 8.07 15.66 -0.91
N PRO A 36 8.99 14.72 -0.67
CA PRO A 36 10.38 15.09 -0.44
C PRO A 36 10.82 15.98 -1.61
N ASN A 37 11.36 17.15 -1.28
CA ASN A 37 11.93 18.09 -2.23
C ASN A 37 13.13 17.42 -2.89
N SER A 38 12.94 16.63 -3.94
CA SER A 38 13.93 16.34 -4.99
C SER A 38 13.31 15.41 -6.03
N ALA A 39 13.49 15.78 -7.30
CA ALA A 39 13.26 14.96 -8.47
C ALA A 39 14.28 13.81 -8.58
N THR A 40 14.66 13.20 -7.46
CA THR A 40 15.49 11.99 -7.46
C THR A 40 14.57 10.87 -7.95
N ALA A 41 14.80 10.43 -9.19
CA ALA A 41 14.47 9.08 -9.60
C ALA A 41 14.81 8.13 -8.45
N MET A 42 13.99 7.09 -8.20
CA MET A 42 14.29 6.10 -7.17
C MET A 42 15.78 5.77 -7.26
N THR A 43 16.54 6.19 -6.24
CA THR A 43 17.98 6.07 -6.29
C THR A 43 18.29 4.59 -6.38
N SER A 44 19.43 4.25 -6.99
CA SER A 44 19.92 2.87 -7.09
C SER A 44 19.87 2.09 -5.74
N GLU A 45 19.79 2.82 -4.62
CA GLU A 45 19.64 2.33 -3.25
C GLU A 45 18.26 1.72 -2.94
N GLN A 46 17.16 2.25 -3.48
CA GLN A 46 15.83 1.64 -3.26
C GLN A 46 15.68 0.33 -4.03
N HIS A 47 16.40 0.18 -5.15
CA HIS A 47 16.49 -1.07 -5.91
C HIS A 47 17.37 -2.11 -5.20
N ALA A 48 18.40 -1.68 -4.46
CA ALA A 48 19.27 -2.60 -3.70
C ALA A 48 18.56 -3.28 -2.52
N CYS A 49 17.49 -2.67 -1.99
CA CYS A 49 16.71 -3.20 -0.87
C CYS A 49 15.68 -4.26 -1.28
N VAL A 50 15.42 -4.43 -2.58
CA VAL A 50 14.39 -5.35 -3.12
C VAL A 50 14.68 -6.82 -2.77
N SER A 51 15.95 -7.18 -2.70
CA SER A 51 16.40 -8.53 -2.36
C SER A 51 16.82 -8.65 -0.89
N ASP A 52 16.65 -7.60 -0.08
CA ASP A 52 17.06 -7.62 1.33
C ASP A 52 16.08 -8.46 2.15
N PRO A 53 16.49 -9.65 2.65
CA PRO A 53 15.62 -10.47 3.48
C PRO A 53 15.19 -9.75 4.77
N CYS A 54 15.99 -8.79 5.24
CA CYS A 54 15.67 -7.99 6.42
C CYS A 54 14.54 -6.99 6.16
N PHE A 55 14.41 -6.43 4.95
CA PHE A 55 13.27 -5.60 4.58
C PHE A 55 11.97 -6.42 4.60
N LEU A 56 11.95 -7.56 3.92
CA LEU A 56 10.77 -8.42 3.84
C LEU A 56 10.36 -8.99 5.20
N ARG A 57 11.32 -9.36 6.05
CA ARG A 57 11.04 -9.81 7.43
C ARG A 57 10.52 -8.69 8.32
N ARG A 58 10.91 -7.43 8.11
CA ARG A 58 10.32 -6.30 8.85
C ARG A 58 8.92 -5.99 8.38
N LEU A 59 8.67 -6.06 7.07
CA LEU A 59 7.37 -5.78 6.48
C LEU A 59 6.33 -6.88 6.75
N LEU A 60 6.77 -8.13 6.76
CA LEU A 60 5.95 -9.33 6.96
C LEU A 60 6.71 -10.29 7.90
N PRO A 61 6.59 -10.12 9.24
CA PRO A 61 7.43 -10.83 10.20
C PRO A 61 7.03 -12.29 10.44
N HIS A 62 5.80 -12.69 10.12
CA HIS A 62 5.31 -14.00 10.53
C HIS A 62 5.64 -15.11 9.52
N PRO A 63 5.98 -16.34 9.96
CA PRO A 63 6.29 -17.45 9.06
C PRO A 63 5.18 -17.75 8.04
N HIS A 64 3.92 -17.73 8.47
CA HIS A 64 2.76 -18.01 7.60
C HIS A 64 2.56 -16.99 6.45
N GLN A 65 3.25 -15.84 6.50
CA GLN A 65 3.22 -14.81 5.45
C GLN A 65 4.27 -15.03 4.35
N GLU A 66 4.85 -16.24 4.24
CA GLU A 66 5.86 -16.55 3.22
C GLU A 66 5.36 -16.31 1.79
N HIS A 67 4.13 -16.70 1.50
CA HIS A 67 3.51 -16.45 0.20
C HIS A 67 3.38 -14.95 -0.11
N LEU A 68 3.09 -14.11 0.89
CA LEU A 68 3.06 -12.65 0.74
C LEU A 68 4.45 -12.08 0.50
N ARG A 69 5.48 -12.58 1.20
CA ARG A 69 6.88 -12.17 0.95
C ARG A 69 7.30 -12.50 -0.47
N LYS A 70 6.97 -13.70 -0.96
CA LYS A 70 7.20 -14.09 -2.35
C LYS A 70 6.48 -13.15 -3.32
N ALA A 71 5.21 -12.84 -3.06
CA ALA A 71 4.45 -11.91 -3.90
C ALA A 71 5.04 -10.49 -3.95
N VAL A 72 5.55 -9.98 -2.81
CA VAL A 72 6.28 -8.70 -2.77
C VAL A 72 7.53 -8.77 -3.65
N CYS A 73 8.33 -9.84 -3.56
CA CYS A 73 9.48 -10.04 -4.44
C CYS A 73 9.06 -10.05 -5.91
N ASP A 74 8.07 -10.88 -6.27
CA ASP A 74 7.58 -11.02 -7.64
C ASP A 74 7.16 -9.66 -8.21
N ILE A 75 6.39 -8.88 -7.45
CA ILE A 75 5.97 -7.52 -7.82
C ILE A 75 7.17 -6.59 -8.04
N MET A 76 8.12 -6.55 -7.12
CA MET A 76 9.26 -5.63 -7.20
C MET A 76 10.22 -5.97 -8.35
N THR A 77 10.19 -7.20 -8.88
CA THR A 77 10.97 -7.58 -10.08
C THR A 77 10.29 -7.20 -11.41
N THR A 78 9.01 -6.85 -11.40
CA THR A 78 8.28 -6.49 -12.62
C THR A 78 8.78 -5.18 -13.25
N ASN A 79 8.58 -5.02 -14.56
CA ASN A 79 8.98 -3.80 -15.28
C ASN A 79 8.16 -2.59 -14.83
N TRP A 80 6.84 -2.72 -14.69
CA TRP A 80 5.96 -1.62 -14.31
C TRP A 80 6.32 -1.05 -12.93
N TRP A 81 6.71 -1.90 -11.97
CA TRP A 81 7.14 -1.45 -10.66
C TRP A 81 8.47 -0.67 -10.76
N ARG A 82 9.46 -1.25 -11.44
CA ARG A 82 10.78 -0.64 -11.63
C ARG A 82 10.73 0.71 -12.35
N GLN A 83 9.77 0.89 -13.26
CA GLN A 83 9.59 2.15 -14.00
C GLN A 83 8.60 3.11 -13.31
N ASN A 84 8.09 2.76 -12.12
CA ASN A 84 7.01 3.48 -11.44
C ASN A 84 5.82 3.75 -12.39
N GLU A 85 5.44 2.77 -13.19
CA GLU A 85 4.24 2.78 -14.00
C GLU A 85 3.03 2.38 -13.15
N PRO A 86 1.80 2.75 -13.56
CA PRO A 86 0.59 2.25 -12.94
C PRO A 86 0.61 0.72 -12.87
N GLU A 87 0.23 0.17 -11.72
CA GLU A 87 0.14 -1.27 -11.58
C GLU A 87 -0.93 -1.88 -12.52
N PRO A 88 -0.76 -3.14 -12.94
CA PRO A 88 -1.83 -3.91 -13.52
C PRO A 88 -3.01 -4.07 -12.54
N GLU A 89 -4.21 -4.23 -13.08
CA GLU A 89 -5.42 -4.36 -12.29
C GLU A 89 -5.35 -5.54 -11.32
N GLY A 90 -5.79 -5.32 -10.07
CA GLY A 90 -5.90 -6.37 -9.06
C GLY A 90 -4.60 -6.80 -8.38
N VAL A 91 -3.41 -6.38 -8.85
CA VAL A 91 -2.12 -6.84 -8.29
C VAL A 91 -1.99 -6.57 -6.79
N PHE A 92 -2.42 -5.40 -6.32
CA PHE A 92 -2.40 -5.08 -4.89
C PHE A 92 -3.52 -5.75 -4.08
N GLY A 93 -4.50 -6.37 -4.72
CA GLY A 93 -5.61 -7.05 -4.05
C GLY A 93 -5.14 -8.20 -3.15
N ILE A 94 -4.00 -8.82 -3.47
CA ILE A 94 -3.38 -9.89 -2.66
C ILE A 94 -2.89 -9.40 -1.28
N PHE A 95 -2.74 -8.08 -1.10
CA PHE A 95 -2.31 -7.47 0.16
C PHE A 95 -3.47 -6.82 0.92
N ILE A 96 -4.70 -7.13 0.53
CA ILE A 96 -5.91 -6.53 1.07
C ILE A 96 -6.90 -7.64 1.42
N ASP A 97 -7.16 -7.80 2.71
CA ASP A 97 -8.21 -8.69 3.19
C ASP A 97 -9.56 -7.96 3.15
N ILE A 98 -10.58 -8.64 2.65
CA ILE A 98 -11.96 -8.14 2.68
C ILE A 98 -12.62 -8.65 3.96
N ILE A 99 -12.89 -7.72 4.87
CA ILE A 99 -13.56 -8.00 6.15
C ILE A 99 -15.06 -7.71 5.99
N ALA A 100 -15.87 -8.24 6.92
CA ALA A 100 -17.30 -7.96 7.02
C ALA A 100 -17.63 -6.46 6.81
N HIS A 101 -18.79 -6.19 6.24
CA HIS A 101 -19.26 -4.83 5.89
C HIS A 101 -18.41 -4.09 4.84
N GLN A 102 -17.77 -4.82 3.91
CA GLN A 102 -17.00 -4.23 2.79
C GLN A 102 -15.83 -3.34 3.26
N GLN A 103 -15.24 -3.68 4.40
CA GLN A 103 -14.02 -3.03 4.86
C GLN A 103 -12.80 -3.73 4.27
N TYR A 104 -11.79 -2.95 3.92
CA TYR A 104 -10.56 -3.42 3.28
C TYR A 104 -9.39 -3.26 4.25
N GLN A 105 -8.84 -4.37 4.73
CA GLN A 105 -7.73 -4.41 5.67
C GLN A 105 -6.40 -4.60 4.95
N CYS A 106 -5.42 -3.74 5.26
CA CYS A 106 -4.06 -3.90 4.77
C CYS A 106 -3.33 -5.05 5.50
N VAL A 107 -2.76 -6.02 4.78
CA VAL A 107 -2.02 -7.13 5.40
C VAL A 107 -0.70 -6.72 6.07
N PHE A 108 -0.13 -5.57 5.69
CA PHE A 108 1.15 -5.09 6.21
C PHE A 108 1.04 -4.44 7.59
N CYS A 109 -0.10 -3.81 7.92
CA CYS A 109 -0.26 -3.09 9.18
C CYS A 109 -1.67 -3.14 9.78
N LEU A 110 -2.55 -3.97 9.22
CA LEU A 110 -3.93 -4.20 9.67
C LEU A 110 -4.84 -2.96 9.64
N MET A 111 -4.39 -1.86 9.01
CA MET A 111 -5.19 -0.64 8.86
C MET A 111 -6.42 -0.91 7.99
N LEU A 112 -7.59 -0.54 8.51
CA LEU A 112 -8.87 -0.63 7.82
C LEU A 112 -9.10 0.59 6.93
N ASN A 113 -9.64 0.35 5.74
CA ASN A 113 -10.08 1.36 4.81
C ASN A 113 -11.53 1.07 4.42
N SER A 114 -12.35 2.10 4.31
CA SER A 114 -13.74 1.99 3.85
C SER A 114 -13.88 1.81 2.34
N ARG A 115 -12.78 1.94 1.58
CA ARG A 115 -12.76 1.84 0.11
C ARG A 115 -11.53 1.11 -0.38
N MET A 116 -11.71 0.30 -1.43
CA MET A 116 -10.65 -0.49 -2.04
C MET A 116 -9.52 0.39 -2.61
N ASP A 117 -9.84 1.49 -3.29
CA ASP A 117 -8.85 2.40 -3.85
C ASP A 117 -7.96 3.06 -2.78
N ARG A 118 -8.52 3.32 -1.59
CA ARG A 118 -7.77 3.81 -0.43
C ARG A 118 -6.86 2.74 0.17
N ALA A 119 -7.31 1.49 0.24
CA ALA A 119 -6.48 0.37 0.66
C ALA A 119 -5.31 0.15 -0.32
N ILE A 120 -5.55 0.18 -1.63
CA ILE A 120 -4.49 0.07 -2.66
C ILE A 120 -3.48 1.21 -2.50
N ALA A 121 -3.94 2.46 -2.40
CA ALA A 121 -3.08 3.61 -2.17
C ALA A 121 -2.25 3.49 -0.89
N HIS A 122 -2.81 2.87 0.15
CA HIS A 122 -2.12 2.58 1.39
C HIS A 122 -1.03 1.50 1.20
N CYS A 123 -1.32 0.39 0.51
CA CYS A 123 -0.33 -0.64 0.19
C CYS A 123 0.85 -0.09 -0.61
N ARG A 124 0.61 0.82 -1.57
CA ARG A 124 1.68 1.51 -2.30
C ARG A 124 2.68 2.24 -1.39
N LYS A 125 2.24 2.74 -0.23
CA LYS A 125 3.13 3.43 0.72
C LYS A 125 4.14 2.47 1.36
N HIS A 126 3.70 1.27 1.71
CA HIS A 126 4.57 0.20 2.25
C HIS A 126 5.63 -0.22 1.23
N LEU A 127 5.24 -0.31 -0.05
CA LEU A 127 6.14 -0.70 -1.13
C LEU A 127 6.85 0.49 -1.81
N HIS A 128 6.68 1.70 -1.29
CA HIS A 128 7.20 2.95 -1.86
C HIS A 128 6.91 3.17 -3.37
N HIS A 129 5.84 2.59 -3.91
CA HIS A 129 5.47 2.69 -5.33
C HIS A 129 4.73 3.99 -5.62
N ARG A 130 5.27 4.87 -6.48
CA ARG A 130 4.70 6.21 -6.76
C ARG A 130 4.41 6.40 -8.25
N PRO A 131 3.30 5.84 -8.77
CA PRO A 131 3.07 5.80 -10.21
C PRO A 131 2.66 7.13 -10.85
N PHE A 132 2.23 8.13 -10.06
CA PHE A 132 1.68 9.38 -10.60
C PHE A 132 2.71 10.50 -10.58
N TYR A 133 2.99 11.15 -11.71
CA TYR A 133 4.09 12.10 -11.89
C TYR A 133 3.63 13.53 -12.32
N CYS A 134 4.16 14.63 -11.74
CA CYS A 134 4.03 16.00 -12.31
C CYS A 134 5.12 16.20 -13.37
N ASN A 135 4.70 16.28 -14.64
CA ASN A 135 5.49 16.68 -15.81
C ASN A 135 5.89 18.16 -15.86
N GLY A 136 5.54 18.95 -14.85
CA GLY A 136 5.94 20.36 -14.75
C GLY A 136 5.04 21.34 -15.51
N GLU A 137 4.23 20.91 -16.48
CA GLU A 137 3.45 21.80 -17.37
C GLU A 137 2.61 22.86 -16.65
N LYS A 138 2.05 22.52 -15.49
CA LYS A 138 1.23 23.43 -14.66
C LYS A 138 1.89 23.75 -13.31
N CYS A 139 3.15 23.39 -13.14
CA CYS A 139 3.92 23.54 -11.91
C CYS A 139 4.77 24.86 -12.05
N ARG A 140 4.91 25.67 -10.98
CA ARG A 140 5.54 27.02 -11.03
C ARG A 140 6.96 27.04 -11.61
N ASN A 141 7.70 25.95 -11.42
CA ASN A 141 9.11 25.86 -11.82
C ASN A 141 9.30 25.65 -13.33
N GLY A 142 8.20 25.56 -14.10
CA GLY A 142 8.22 25.33 -15.54
C GLY A 142 8.14 23.84 -15.94
N PRO A 143 7.98 23.56 -17.25
CA PRO A 143 7.96 22.20 -17.78
C PRO A 143 9.21 21.41 -17.36
N GLY A 144 9.04 20.16 -16.92
CA GLY A 144 10.14 19.29 -16.52
C GLY A 144 10.78 19.58 -15.15
N ALA A 145 10.52 20.73 -14.53
CA ALA A 145 11.23 21.13 -13.30
C ALA A 145 10.63 20.61 -11.99
N CYS A 146 9.39 20.09 -11.99
CA CYS A 146 8.76 19.59 -10.78
C CYS A 146 9.26 18.19 -10.38
N GLY A 147 9.22 17.25 -11.32
CA GLY A 147 9.70 15.87 -11.12
C GLY A 147 8.96 15.05 -10.05
N SER A 148 7.98 15.62 -9.34
CA SER A 148 7.38 15.01 -8.15
C SER A 148 6.52 13.81 -8.50
N ARG A 149 6.62 12.75 -7.67
CA ARG A 149 5.80 11.53 -7.79
C ARG A 149 4.90 11.31 -6.58
N PHE A 150 3.74 10.72 -6.81
CA PHE A 150 2.66 10.55 -5.83
C PHE A 150 2.11 9.12 -5.83
N PHE A 151 1.56 8.71 -4.68
CA PHE A 151 0.89 7.42 -4.50
C PHE A 151 -0.53 7.37 -5.08
N THR A 152 -1.15 8.54 -5.29
CA THR A 152 -2.53 8.65 -5.79
C THR A 152 -2.67 9.79 -6.80
N ARG A 153 -3.68 9.67 -7.68
CA ARG A 153 -4.05 10.71 -8.64
C ARG A 153 -4.59 11.96 -7.95
N GLU A 154 -5.25 11.80 -6.80
CA GLU A 154 -5.75 12.91 -5.99
C GLU A 154 -4.61 13.76 -5.43
N CYS A 155 -3.55 13.16 -4.87
CA CYS A 155 -2.40 13.95 -4.37
C CYS A 155 -1.71 14.68 -5.54
N LEU A 156 -1.55 14.07 -6.72
CA LEU A 156 -1.04 14.77 -7.92
C LEU A 156 -1.94 15.94 -8.32
N THR A 157 -3.26 15.76 -8.27
CA THR A 157 -4.22 16.80 -8.63
C THR A 157 -4.18 17.96 -7.63
N ALA A 158 -4.14 17.66 -6.33
CA ALA A 158 -4.02 18.66 -5.26
C ALA A 158 -2.71 19.45 -5.39
N HIS A 159 -1.60 18.76 -5.64
CA HIS A 159 -0.30 19.36 -5.90
C HIS A 159 -0.35 20.35 -7.09
N ARG A 160 -0.93 19.93 -8.23
CA ARG A 160 -1.10 20.81 -9.41
C ARG A 160 -1.96 22.03 -9.10
N LYS A 161 -3.05 21.88 -8.34
CA LYS A 161 -3.92 22.99 -7.93
C LYS A 161 -3.18 24.02 -7.06
N HIS A 162 -2.36 23.55 -6.12
CA HIS A 162 -1.58 24.43 -5.27
C HIS A 162 -0.64 25.34 -6.10
N HIS A 163 0.00 24.79 -7.12
CA HIS A 163 0.86 25.57 -8.02
C HIS A 163 0.10 26.63 -8.82
N ILE A 164 -1.14 26.38 -9.25
CA ILE A 164 -1.96 27.36 -9.98
C ILE A 164 -2.32 28.54 -9.07
N ILE A 165 -2.73 28.28 -7.83
CA ILE A 165 -3.14 29.34 -6.89
C ILE A 165 -1.96 30.27 -6.55
N THR A 166 -0.75 29.73 -6.41
CA THR A 166 0.45 30.54 -6.14
C THR A 166 0.80 31.48 -7.30
N LEU A 167 0.49 31.10 -8.55
CA LEU A 167 0.79 31.91 -9.73
C LEU A 167 -0.18 33.09 -9.94
N GLN A 168 -1.43 32.98 -9.47
CA GLN A 168 -2.44 34.04 -9.63
C GLN A 168 -2.32 35.19 -8.61
N ARG A 169 -1.41 35.09 -7.66
CA ARG A 169 -1.19 36.09 -6.59
C ARG A 169 0.08 36.92 -6.80
N GLN A 170 0.70 36.82 -7.97
CA GLN A 170 1.87 37.58 -8.41
C GLN A 170 1.46 38.49 -9.56
#